data_AF-G5IZ67-F1
#
_entry.id   AF-G5IZ67-F1
#
_cell.length_a   1.000
_cell.length_b   1.000
_cell.length_c   1.000
_cell.angle_alpha   90.00
_cell.angle_beta   90.00
_cell.angle_gamma   90.00
#
_symmetry.space_group_name_H-M   'P 1'
#
loop_
_entity.id
_entity.type
_entity.pdbx_description
1 polymer ?
#
loop_
_entity_poly.entity_id
_entity_poly.type
_entity_poly.pdbx_seq_one_letter_code
_entity_poly.pdbx_strand_id
1 'polypeptide(L)' 'MRNLSLNDYKKYENFDFRYPGSIQPHGVLLVIDIKTFTIIQVSENTKRFLGVKPKTLLGKPLTYLMYLKQIKNIKN' A
#
# COMPACT_ATOMS: atom_id res chain seq x y z
N MET A 1 -20.45 -29.43 -14.12
CA MET A 1 -20.39 -27.96 -14.30
C MET A 1 -21.32 -27.34 -13.28
N ARG A 2 -20.91 -26.36 -12.46
CA ARG A 2 -21.80 -25.70 -11.49
C ARG A 2 -22.71 -24.72 -12.24
N ASN A 3 -24.02 -24.88 -12.14
CA ASN A 3 -24.96 -23.84 -12.59
C ASN A 3 -24.97 -22.72 -11.54
N LEU A 4 -24.46 -21.56 -11.93
CA LEU A 4 -24.51 -20.35 -11.12
C LEU A 4 -25.91 -19.74 -11.23
N SER A 5 -26.43 -19.20 -10.12
CA SER A 5 -27.68 -18.45 -10.13
C SER A 5 -27.48 -17.08 -10.78
N LEU A 6 -28.55 -16.44 -11.26
CA LEU A 6 -28.51 -15.04 -11.72
C LEU A 6 -27.94 -14.09 -10.65
N ASN A 7 -28.13 -14.40 -9.37
CA ASN A 7 -27.57 -13.62 -8.27
C ASN A 7 -26.05 -13.77 -8.16
N ASP A 8 -25.52 -14.95 -8.46
CA ASP A 8 -24.06 -15.18 -8.48
C ASP A 8 -23.41 -14.36 -9.60
N TYR A 9 -24.01 -14.29 -10.80
CA TYR A 9 -23.51 -13.46 -11.90
C TYR A 9 -23.50 -11.97 -11.55
N LYS A 10 -24.62 -11.46 -11.02
CA LYS A 10 -24.73 -10.06 -10.57
C LYS A 10 -23.70 -9.70 -9.51
N LYS A 11 -23.32 -10.65 -8.65
CA LYS A 11 -22.27 -10.44 -7.64
C LYS A 11 -20.90 -10.23 -8.29
N TYR A 12 -20.54 -11.02 -9.30
CA TYR A 12 -19.25 -10.87 -9.98
C TYR A 12 -19.17 -9.59 -10.81
N GLU A 13 -20.25 -9.20 -11.48
CA GLU A 13 -20.30 -7.96 -12.26
C GLU A 13 -20.11 -6.70 -11.40
N ASN A 14 -20.62 -6.72 -10.17
CA ASN A 14 -20.56 -5.58 -9.26
C ASN A 14 -19.39 -5.63 -8.25
N PHE A 15 -18.49 -6.61 -8.37
CA PHE A 15 -17.36 -6.73 -7.44
C PHE A 15 -16.25 -5.75 -7.79
N ASP A 16 -16.04 -4.72 -6.95
CA ASP A 16 -14.96 -3.76 -7.13
C ASP A 16 -13.63 -4.30 -6.57
N PHE A 17 -12.72 -4.64 -7.47
CA PHE A 17 -11.37 -5.11 -7.13
C PHE A 17 -10.30 -4.01 -7.19
N ARG A 18 -10.67 -2.76 -7.51
CA ARG A 18 -9.72 -1.65 -7.69
C ARG A 18 -9.08 -1.22 -6.38
N TYR A 19 -9.76 -1.45 -5.25
CA TYR A 19 -9.30 -1.05 -3.92
C TYR A 19 -9.41 -2.22 -2.93
N PRO A 20 -8.57 -3.26 -3.09
CA PRO A 20 -8.68 -4.47 -2.28
C PRO A 20 -8.33 -4.25 -0.79
N GLY A 21 -7.74 -3.11 -0.42
CA GLY A 21 -7.29 -2.83 0.96
C GLY A 21 -6.09 -3.66 1.41
N SER A 22 -5.58 -4.54 0.54
CA SER A 22 -4.44 -5.43 0.80
C SER A 22 -3.47 -5.44 -0.39
N ILE A 23 -2.22 -5.82 -0.14
CA ILE A 23 -1.19 -5.98 -1.17
C ILE A 23 -0.72 -7.44 -1.22
N GLN A 24 -0.08 -7.84 -2.31
CA GLN A 24 0.66 -9.10 -2.32
C GLN A 24 1.84 -9.03 -1.33
N PRO A 25 2.12 -10.09 -0.54
CA PRO A 25 2.96 -9.98 0.66
C PRO A 25 4.47 -10.12 0.41
N HIS A 26 4.93 -10.01 -0.84
CA HIS A 26 6.34 -10.20 -1.22
C HIS A 26 7.18 -8.91 -1.19
N GLY A 27 6.55 -7.76 -0.93
CA GLY A 27 7.20 -6.47 -0.76
C GLY A 27 6.37 -5.54 0.13
N VAL A 28 6.75 -4.27 0.20
CA VAL A 28 6.02 -3.25 0.98
C VAL A 28 5.40 -2.20 0.07
N LEU A 29 4.27 -1.65 0.48
CA LEU A 29 3.66 -0.47 -0.14
C LEU A 29 3.76 0.69 0.84
N LEU A 30 4.30 1.82 0.36
CA LEU A 30 4.31 3.10 1.07
C LEU A 30 3.59 4.12 0.19
N VAL A 31 2.67 4.88 0.77
CA VAL A 31 2.05 6.02 0.11
C VAL A 31 2.63 7.28 0.72
N ILE A 32 3.13 8.17 -0.13
CA ILE A 32 3.86 9.37 0.27
C ILE A 32 3.10 10.60 -0.21
N ASP A 33 2.92 11.59 0.68
CA ASP A 33 2.50 12.92 0.28
C ASP A 33 3.66 13.60 -0.46
N ILE A 34 3.49 13.94 -1.74
CA ILE A 34 4.59 14.44 -2.58
C ILE A 34 5.04 15.87 -2.22
N LYS A 35 4.20 16.64 -1.52
CA LYS A 35 4.53 18.01 -1.11
C LYS A 35 5.46 18.00 0.10
N THR A 36 5.16 17.14 1.07
CA THR A 36 5.83 17.07 2.37
C THR A 36 6.80 15.91 2.51
N PHE A 37 6.75 14.93 1.60
CA PHE A 37 7.40 13.62 1.70
C PHE A 37 7.05 12.85 2.99
N THR A 38 5.85 13.06 3.51
CA THR A 38 5.34 12.34 4.69
C THR A 38 4.75 11.01 4.27
N ILE A 39 5.03 9.96 5.04
CA ILE A 39 4.41 8.64 4.86
C ILE A 39 2.97 8.70 5.38
N ILE A 40 1.99 8.57 4.48
CA ILE A 40 0.55 8.69 4.79
C ILE A 40 -0.18 7.35 4.80
N GLN A 41 0.35 6.32 4.14
CA GLN A 41 -0.12 4.94 4.29
C GLN A 41 1.06 3.97 4.20
N VAL A 42 0.93 2.84 4.88
CA VAL A 42 1.93 1.76 4.89
C VAL A 42 1.23 0.41 4.87
N SER A 43 1.82 -0.58 4.22
CA SER A 43 1.38 -1.97 4.34
C SER A 43 1.71 -2.54 5.73
N GLU A 44 0.92 -3.50 6.18
CA GLU A 44 1.07 -4.12 7.50
C GLU A 44 2.42 -4.85 7.67
N ASN A 45 2.94 -5.41 6.58
CA ASN A 45 4.15 -6.23 6.55
C ASN A 45 5.46 -5.45 6.64
N THR A 46 5.43 -4.14 6.93
CA THR A 46 6.63 -3.31 7.09
C THR A 46 7.58 -3.82 8.18
N LYS A 47 7.07 -4.45 9.26
CA LYS A 47 7.95 -5.03 10.29
C LYS A 47 8.81 -6.17 9.74
N ARG A 48 8.29 -6.96 8.80
CA ARG A 48 8.98 -8.09 8.19
C ARG A 48 10.09 -7.64 7.23
N PHE A 49 9.83 -6.63 6.40
CA PHE A 49 10.76 -6.21 5.35
C PHE A 49 11.69 -5.06 5.77
N LEU A 50 11.22 -4.16 6.64
CA LEU A 50 11.94 -2.94 7.03
C LEU A 50 12.35 -2.95 8.51
N GLY A 51 11.94 -3.93 9.30
CA GLY A 51 12.25 -4.00 10.73
C GLY A 51 11.47 -3.00 11.61
N VAL A 52 10.56 -2.20 11.04
CA VAL A 52 9.80 -1.16 11.74
C VAL A 52 8.30 -1.44 11.69
N LYS A 53 7.58 -1.24 12.80
CA LYS A 53 6.12 -1.48 12.85
C LYS A 53 5.36 -0.41 12.03
N PRO A 54 4.23 -0.76 11.39
CA PRO A 54 3.42 0.17 10.61
C PRO A 54 3.11 1.50 11.32
N LYS A 55 2.62 1.42 12.56
CA LYS A 55 2.25 2.58 13.38
C LYS A 55 3.40 3.55 13.66
N THR A 56 4.65 3.08 13.62
CA THR A 56 5.83 3.92 13.83
C THR A 56 6.17 4.73 12.58
N LEU A 57 5.80 4.26 11.40
CA LEU A 57 6.10 4.89 10.12
C LEU A 57 5.07 5.95 9.71
N LEU A 58 3.80 5.77 10.07
CA LEU A 58 2.75 6.73 9.74
C LEU A 58 3.07 8.12 10.30
N GLY A 59 2.97 9.15 9.46
CA GLY A 59 3.26 10.54 9.82
C GLY A 59 4.76 10.86 9.91
N LYS A 60 5.66 9.91 9.66
CA LYS A 60 7.10 10.19 9.60
C LYS A 60 7.49 10.73 8.21
N PRO A 61 8.51 11.58 8.13
CA PRO A 61 9.11 11.92 6.85
C PRO A 61 9.77 10.68 6.23
N LEU A 62 9.80 10.61 4.91
CA LEU A 62 10.45 9.52 4.17
C LEU A 62 11.96 9.39 4.50
N THR A 63 12.56 10.45 5.03
CA THR A 63 13.93 10.43 5.57
C THR A 63 14.15 9.45 6.71
N TYR A 64 13.08 8.97 7.35
CA TYR A 64 13.16 7.91 8.35
C TYR A 64 13.61 6.55 7.75
N LEU A 65 13.39 6.34 6.44
CA LEU A 65 13.73 5.10 5.74
C LEU A 65 14.83 5.28 4.68
N MET A 66 14.99 6.49 4.13
CA MET A 66 15.85 6.76 2.98
C MET A 66 16.69 8.01 3.20
N TYR A 67 17.90 8.05 2.65
CA TYR A 67 18.71 9.26 2.68
C TYR A 67 18.15 10.33 1.74
N LEU A 68 18.34 11.62 2.07
CA LEU A 68 17.88 12.76 1.27
C LEU A 68 18.33 12.68 -0.20
N LYS A 69 19.54 12.16 -0.46
CA LYS A 69 20.06 11.96 -1.82
C LYS A 69 19.17 11.02 -2.66
N GLN A 70 18.60 9.99 -2.04
CA GLN A 70 17.71 9.04 -2.71
C GLN A 70 16.33 9.67 -2.95
N ILE A 71 15.84 10.47 -2.01
CA ILE A 71 14.52 11.12 -2.08
C ILE A 71 14.46 12.17 -3.20
N LYS A 72 15.56 12.88 -3.46
CA LYS A 72 15.64 13.87 -4.55
C LYS A 72 15.22 13.31 -5.91
N ASN A 73 15.42 12.01 -6.14
CA ASN A 73 15.10 11.36 -7.41
C ASN A 73 13.62 10.98 -7.57
N ILE A 74 12.79 11.13 -6.52
CA ILE A 74 11.37 10.74 -6.53
C ILE A 74 10.49 11.82 -7.21
N LYS A 75 10.98 13.05 -7.31
CA LYS A 75 10.23 14.21 -7.84
C LYS A 75 10.37 14.42 -9.35
N ASN A 76 10.97 13.47 -10.08
CA ASN A 76 11.17 13.57 -11.53
C ASN A 76 9.85 13.60 -12.29
#